data_AF-A0AAN4SV58-F1
#
_entry.id   AF-A0AAN4SV58-F1
#
_cell.length_a   1.000
_cell.length_b   1.000
_cell.length_c   1.000
_cell.angle_alpha   90.00
_cell.angle_beta   90.00
_cell.angle_gamma   90.00
#
_symmetry.space_group_name_H-M   'P 1'
#
loop_
_entity.id
_entity.type
_entity.pdbx_description
1 polymer ?
#
loop_
_entity_poly.entity_id
_entity_poly.type
_entity_poly.pdbx_seq_one_letter_code
_entity_poly.pdbx_strand_id
1 'polypeptide(L)'
;MTTEKLTNPLTDSELSRLIWGLKAEGFHPRLLAGLVELQQRRQANAEIDMAPIKIPPAVFDLIYQECEGFVDCPANPQVIWEACRAAMLKGGAE
;
A
#
# COMPACT_ATOMS: atom_id res chain seq x y z
N MET A 1 15.59 -34.06 0.96
CA MET A 1 14.94 -32.75 0.78
C MET A 1 16.04 -31.72 0.60
N THR A 2 16.29 -31.30 -0.63
CA THR A 2 17.30 -30.31 -0.99
C THR A 2 16.86 -28.94 -0.51
N THR A 3 17.57 -28.38 0.46
CA THR A 3 17.42 -26.99 0.88
C THR A 3 18.09 -26.08 -0.15
N GLU A 4 17.43 -25.88 -1.29
CA GLU A 4 17.77 -24.80 -2.19
C GLU A 4 17.62 -23.49 -1.41
N LYS A 5 18.75 -22.84 -1.13
CA LYS A 5 18.81 -21.50 -0.55
C LYS A 5 17.95 -20.61 -1.45
N LEU A 6 16.80 -20.15 -0.93
CA LEU A 6 16.00 -19.08 -1.53
C LEU A 6 16.84 -17.80 -1.58
N THR A 7 17.67 -17.68 -2.62
CA THR A 7 18.48 -16.48 -2.92
C THR A 7 17.64 -15.39 -3.57
N ASN A 8 16.41 -15.72 -4.00
CA ASN A 8 15.47 -14.77 -4.56
C ASN A 8 14.45 -14.32 -3.51
N PRO A 9 14.03 -13.04 -3.53
CA PRO A 9 12.97 -12.56 -2.66
C PRO A 9 11.68 -13.32 -2.97
N LEU A 10 11.02 -13.79 -1.91
CA LEU A 10 9.82 -14.61 -1.98
C LEU A 10 8.65 -13.80 -2.58
N THR A 11 8.01 -14.35 -3.62
CA THR A 11 6.89 -13.72 -4.31
C THR A 11 5.59 -13.81 -3.49
N ASP A 12 4.61 -12.93 -3.76
CA ASP A 12 3.33 -12.91 -3.01
C ASP A 12 2.52 -14.21 -3.17
N SER A 13 2.64 -14.85 -4.34
CA SER A 13 2.05 -16.15 -4.64
C SER A 13 2.68 -17.28 -3.81
N GLU A 14 4.00 -17.24 -3.62
CA GLU A 14 4.71 -18.20 -2.77
C GLU A 14 4.39 -17.98 -1.29
N LEU A 15 4.28 -16.72 -0.86
CA LEU A 15 3.89 -16.37 0.52
C LEU A 15 2.48 -16.86 0.82
N SER A 16 1.54 -16.67 -0.11
CA SER A 16 0.16 -17.18 0.00
C SER A 16 0.13 -18.70 0.13
N ARG A 17 0.97 -19.41 -0.64
CA ARG A 17 1.06 -20.87 -0.60
C ARG A 17 1.62 -21.38 0.73
N LEU A 18 2.61 -20.68 1.30
CA LEU A 18 3.16 -20.98 2.62
C LEU A 18 2.14 -20.76 3.74
N ILE A 19 1.42 -19.64 3.72
CA ILE A 19 0.36 -19.34 4.69
C ILE A 19 -0.72 -20.44 4.63
N TRP A 20 -1.13 -20.83 3.42
CA TRP A 20 -2.12 -21.89 3.24
C TRP A 20 -1.63 -23.25 3.77
N GLY A 21 -0.40 -23.65 3.43
CA GLY A 21 0.18 -24.91 3.90
C GLY A 21 0.31 -24.98 5.43
N LEU A 22 0.83 -23.92 6.05
CA LEU A 22 0.95 -23.82 7.51
C LEU A 22 -0.42 -23.85 8.21
N LYS A 23 -1.45 -23.25 7.61
CA LYS A 23 -2.82 -23.27 8.13
C LYS A 23 -3.45 -24.66 8.02
N ALA A 24 -3.22 -25.37 6.91
CA ALA A 24 -3.74 -26.72 6.69
C ALA A 24 -3.12 -27.75 7.66
N GLU A 25 -1.84 -27.58 7.99
CA GLU A 25 -1.14 -28.46 8.94
C GLU A 25 -1.32 -28.05 10.41
N GLY A 26 -1.96 -26.91 10.69
CA GLY A 26 -2.26 -26.46 12.06
C GLY A 26 -1.04 -25.99 12.87
N PHE A 27 0.09 -25.71 12.22
CA PHE A 27 1.33 -25.33 12.89
C PHE A 27 1.40 -23.83 13.23
N HIS A 28 1.94 -23.55 14.43
CA HIS A 28 2.41 -22.23 14.87
C HIS A 28 1.50 -21.04 14.52
N PRO A 29 0.36 -20.86 15.21
CA PRO A 29 -0.61 -19.78 14.93
C PRO A 29 -0.02 -18.37 15.00
N ARG A 30 1.02 -18.17 15.83
CA ARG A 30 1.74 -16.88 15.91
C ARG A 30 2.55 -16.57 14.65
N LEU A 31 3.16 -17.57 14.03
CA LEU A 31 3.90 -17.40 12.77
C LEU A 31 2.95 -17.11 11.62
N LEU A 32 1.82 -17.82 11.55
CA LEU A 32 0.76 -17.54 10.58
C LEU A 32 0.24 -16.10 10.68
N ALA A 33 -0.03 -15.63 11.90
CA ALA A 33 -0.47 -14.24 12.11
C ALA A 33 0.59 -13.23 11.60
N GLY A 34 1.87 -13.47 11.88
CA GLY A 34 2.96 -12.61 11.39
C GLY A 34 3.08 -12.62 9.86
N LEU A 35 2.96 -13.77 9.20
CA LEU A 35 3.04 -13.88 7.74
C LEU A 35 1.84 -13.20 7.06
N VAL A 36 0.64 -13.33 7.62
CA VAL A 36 -0.56 -12.65 7.12
C VAL A 36 -0.42 -11.13 7.27
N GLU A 37 0.06 -10.66 8.41
CA GLU A 37 0.31 -9.22 8.62
C GLU A 37 1.34 -8.68 7.61
N LEU A 38 2.44 -9.40 7.37
CA LEU A 38 3.44 -9.02 6.38
C LEU A 38 2.86 -8.99 4.95
N GLN A 39 2.00 -9.95 4.60
CA GLN A 39 1.32 -9.96 3.31
C GLN A 39 0.40 -8.73 3.16
N GLN A 40 -0.39 -8.41 4.19
CA GLN A 40 -1.28 -7.25 4.18
C GLN A 40 -0.50 -5.94 4.05
N ARG A 41 0.65 -5.81 4.72
CA ARG A 41 1.52 -4.62 4.57
C ARG A 41 2.07 -4.50 3.15
N ARG A 42 2.47 -5.62 2.52
CA ARG A 42 2.91 -5.61 1.12
C ARG A 42 1.81 -5.18 0.16
N GLN A 43 0.58 -5.67 0.38
CA GLN A 43 -0.58 -5.30 -0.44
C GLN A 43 -0.95 -3.84 -0.26
N ALA A 44 -1.01 -3.35 0.99
CA ALA A 44 -1.25 -1.94 1.28
C ALA A 44 -0.19 -1.04 0.63
N ASN A 45 1.09 -1.41 0.72
CA ASN A 45 2.16 -0.66 0.06
C ASN A 45 2.06 -0.69 -1.47
N ALA A 46 1.58 -1.79 -2.06
CA ALA A 46 1.35 -1.88 -3.51
C ALA A 46 0.14 -1.03 -3.96
N GLU A 47 -0.90 -0.92 -3.14
CA GLU A 47 -2.05 -0.05 -3.42
C GLU A 47 -1.70 1.43 -3.38
N ILE A 48 -0.73 1.84 -2.56
CA ILE A 48 -0.22 3.22 -2.55
C ILE A 48 0.40 3.61 -3.91
N ASP A 49 1.05 2.67 -4.61
CA ASP A 49 1.64 2.91 -5.94
C ASP A 49 0.57 3.21 -7.02
N MET A 50 -0.67 2.74 -6.80
CA MET A 50 -1.80 2.93 -7.73
C MET A 50 -2.55 4.26 -7.55
N ALA A 51 -2.09 5.17 -6.68
CA ALA A 51 -2.73 6.46 -6.50
C ALA A 51 -2.91 7.18 -7.86
N PRO A 52 -4.12 7.64 -8.22
CA PRO A 52 -4.42 8.16 -9.55
C PRO A 52 -3.64 9.44 -9.84
N ILE A 53 -3.12 9.57 -11.07
CA ILE A 53 -2.35 10.74 -11.51
C ILE A 53 -3.23 12.00 -11.49
N LYS A 54 -4.48 11.88 -11.95
CA LYS A 54 -5.45 12.98 -11.92
C LYS A 54 -6.16 13.02 -10.57
N ILE A 55 -6.44 14.23 -10.10
CA ILE A 55 -7.21 14.42 -8.87
C ILE A 55 -8.59 13.73 -8.97
N PRO A 56 -8.94 12.86 -8.01
CA PRO A 56 -10.28 12.30 -7.92
C PRO A 56 -11.31 13.39 -7.59
N PRO A 57 -12.53 13.34 -8.13
CA PRO A 57 -13.56 14.35 -7.85
C PRO A 57 -13.88 14.48 -6.35
N ALA A 58 -13.92 13.36 -5.62
CA ALA A 58 -14.12 13.38 -4.17
C ALA A 58 -12.99 14.10 -3.40
N VAL A 59 -11.75 14.01 -3.89
CA VAL A 59 -10.61 14.73 -3.31
C VAL A 59 -10.65 16.20 -3.69
N PHE A 60 -11.07 16.52 -4.92
CA PHE A 60 -11.27 17.89 -5.36
C PHE A 60 -12.27 18.64 -4.49
N ASP A 61 -13.44 18.04 -4.20
CA ASP A 61 -14.45 18.63 -3.31
C ASP A 61 -13.90 18.88 -1.90
N LEU A 62 -13.09 17.94 -1.37
CA LEU A 62 -12.41 18.09 -0.08
C LEU A 62 -11.44 19.28 -0.07
N ILE A 63 -10.57 19.38 -1.08
CA ILE A 63 -9.64 20.51 -1.18
C ILE A 63 -10.42 21.83 -1.38
N TYR A 64 -11.51 21.80 -2.16
CA TYR A 64 -12.36 22.97 -2.39
C TYR A 64 -13.02 23.47 -1.11
N GLN A 65 -13.50 22.55 -0.26
CA GLN A 65 -14.10 22.87 1.03
C GLN A 65 -13.05 23.43 2.02
N GLU A 66 -11.88 22.80 2.11
CA GLU A 66 -10.80 23.22 3.02
C GLU A 66 -10.17 24.56 2.60
N CYS A 67 -10.12 24.85 1.29
CA CYS A 67 -9.61 26.11 0.76
C CYS A 67 -10.69 27.19 0.61
N GLU A 68 -11.89 27.01 1.18
CA GLU A 68 -13.03 27.95 1.12
C GLU A 68 -13.26 28.50 -0.30
N GLY A 69 -13.21 27.63 -1.31
CA GLY A 69 -13.44 27.99 -2.71
C GLY A 69 -12.23 28.59 -3.44
N PHE A 70 -11.01 28.39 -2.93
CA PHE A 70 -9.74 28.82 -3.56
C PHE A 70 -9.62 30.35 -3.78
N VAL A 71 -10.43 31.15 -3.10
CA VAL A 71 -10.59 32.60 -3.36
C VAL A 71 -9.29 33.39 -3.16
N ASP A 72 -8.36 32.88 -2.34
CA ASP A 72 -7.03 33.47 -2.11
C ASP A 72 -5.87 32.45 -2.26
N CYS A 73 -6.15 31.28 -2.85
CA CYS A 73 -5.14 30.22 -2.98
C CYS A 73 -4.60 30.18 -4.41
N PRO A 74 -3.36 30.62 -4.69
CA PRO A 74 -2.75 30.51 -6.02
C PRO A 74 -2.41 29.06 -6.39
N ALA A 75 -2.60 28.11 -5.47
CA ALA A 75 -2.26 26.71 -5.66
C ALA A 75 -3.34 26.00 -6.49
N ASN A 76 -2.92 25.49 -7.65
CA ASN A 76 -3.75 24.65 -8.48
C ASN A 76 -4.12 23.36 -7.70
N PRO A 77 -5.40 22.95 -7.63
CA PRO A 77 -5.84 21.75 -6.90
C PRO A 77 -5.12 20.48 -7.36
N GLN A 78 -4.70 20.41 -8.62
CA GLN A 78 -3.89 19.31 -9.12
C GLN A 78 -2.48 19.29 -8.52
N VAL A 79 -1.87 20.46 -8.26
CA VAL A 79 -0.54 20.58 -7.62
C VAL A 79 -0.62 20.16 -6.15
N ILE A 80 -1.71 20.52 -5.46
CA ILE A 80 -1.97 20.06 -4.09
C ILE A 80 -2.13 18.54 -4.08
N TRP A 81 -2.90 17.99 -5.02
CA TRP A 81 -3.04 16.55 -5.18
C TRP A 81 -1.70 15.85 -5.49
N GLU A 82 -0.86 16.41 -6.36
CA GLU A 82 0.46 15.86 -6.67
C GLU A 82 1.38 15.84 -5.44
N ALA A 83 1.35 16.87 -4.61
CA ALA A 83 2.10 16.90 -3.35
C ALA A 83 1.59 15.85 -2.35
N CYS A 84 0.26 15.73 -2.18
CA CYS A 84 -0.35 14.69 -1.36
C CYS A 84 -0.04 13.29 -1.89
N ARG A 85 -0.13 13.08 -3.21
CA ARG A 85 0.20 11.82 -3.88
C ARG A 85 1.66 11.45 -3.70
N ALA A 86 2.57 12.40 -3.86
CA ALA A 86 4.00 12.19 -3.63
C ALA A 86 4.28 11.84 -2.17
N ALA A 87 3.60 12.47 -1.20
CA ALA A 87 3.73 12.13 0.22
C ALA A 87 3.19 10.73 0.53
N MET A 88 2.04 10.35 -0.05
CA MET A 88 1.49 9.00 0.08
C MET A 88 2.45 7.95 -0.51
N LEU A 89 2.97 8.19 -1.73
CA LEU A 89 3.94 7.31 -2.40
C LEU A 89 5.27 7.22 -1.64
N LYS A 90 5.74 8.31 -1.03
CA LYS A 90 7.00 8.33 -0.27
C LYS A 90 6.87 7.71 1.13
N GLY A 91 5.67 7.74 1.72
CA GLY A 91 5.37 7.17 3.04
C GLY A 91 5.29 5.64 3.09
N GLY A 92 5.46 4.95 1.95
CA GLY A 92 5.54 3.48 1.88
C GLY A 92 6.95 2.90 2.04
N ALA A 93 7.94 3.73 2.35
CA ALA A 93 9.36 3.35 2.44
C ALA A 93 9.95 3.59 3.84
N GLU A 94 9.34 3.02 4.87
CA GLU A 94 9.97 2.88 6.21
C GLU A 94 9.69 1.50 6.82
#